data_AF-A0A9D6IEJ6-F1
#
_entry.id   AF-A0A9D6IEJ6-F1
#
_cell.length_a   1.000
_cell.length_b   1.000
_cell.length_c   1.000
_cell.angle_alpha   90.00
_cell.angle_beta   90.00
_cell.angle_gamma   90.00
#
_symmetry.space_group_name_H-M   'P 1'
#
loop_
_entity.id
_entity.type
_entity.pdbx_description
1 polymer ?
#
loop_
_entity_poly.entity_id
_entity_poly.type
_entity_poly.pdbx_seq_one_letter_code
_entity_poly.pdbx_strand_id
1 'polypeptide(L)'
;MITEAGFKLEKVGELTRDGRKLAKIEFTYTPPKINVEVVNGRPVRRDMHMTKMRGGWMVLDPERNWSLQESSLDLVGGEKNTCIVEYAKSDSGVFLPSRVFEKDNAVSVWEVTFSDLTIRDIPEKEFTLTAYGLPEPMGVVWPSPTRWYLWITLAAVGAVVLGFVLRKLQRRYQTPKAVEPAKQ
;
A
#
# COMPACT_ATOMS: atom_id res chain seq x y z
N MET A 1 0.45 20.44 -1.68
CA MET A 1 1.44 21.02 -2.61
C MET A 1 2.72 20.24 -2.42
N ILE A 2 3.22 19.56 -3.45
CA ILE A 2 4.46 18.77 -3.34
C ILE A 2 5.62 19.78 -3.27
N THR A 3 6.24 19.91 -2.11
CA THR A 3 7.41 20.79 -1.87
C THR A 3 8.66 19.95 -1.71
N GLU A 4 8.92 19.06 -2.66
CA GLU A 4 10.19 18.35 -2.69
C GLU A 4 11.30 19.27 -3.21
N ALA A 5 12.44 19.26 -2.53
CA ALA A 5 13.58 20.07 -2.91
C ALA A 5 14.03 19.70 -4.32
N GLY A 6 14.02 20.69 -5.22
CA GLY A 6 14.53 20.56 -6.58
C GLY A 6 13.47 20.24 -7.64
N PHE A 7 12.25 19.82 -7.28
CA PHE A 7 11.18 19.63 -8.26
C PHE A 7 10.47 20.95 -8.56
N LYS A 8 10.31 21.28 -9.84
CA LYS A 8 9.56 22.45 -10.29
C LYS A 8 8.65 22.09 -11.45
N LEU A 9 7.36 22.32 -11.23
CA LEU A 9 6.35 22.24 -12.28
C LEU A 9 6.51 23.43 -13.21
N GLU A 10 6.79 23.19 -14.50
CA GLU A 10 6.96 24.28 -15.47
C GLU A 10 5.65 24.59 -16.19
N LYS A 11 4.93 23.55 -16.61
CA LYS A 11 3.70 23.71 -17.40
C LYS A 11 2.76 22.56 -17.18
N VAL A 12 1.46 22.88 -17.15
CA VAL A 12 0.38 21.90 -17.28
C VAL A 12 -0.47 22.32 -18.46
N GLY A 13 -0.73 21.40 -19.39
CA GLY A 13 -1.53 21.65 -20.57
C GLY A 13 -2.51 20.51 -20.86
N GLU A 14 -3.59 20.83 -21.56
CA GLU A 14 -4.49 19.83 -22.13
C GLU A 14 -3.94 19.32 -23.46
N LEU A 15 -3.95 18.01 -23.65
CA LEU A 15 -3.58 17.32 -24.88
C LEU A 15 -4.76 16.47 -25.33
N THR A 16 -5.24 16.65 -26.56
CA THR A 16 -6.26 15.76 -27.12
C THR A 16 -5.60 14.68 -27.97
N ARG A 17 -5.87 13.41 -27.67
CA ARG A 17 -5.39 12.25 -28.44
C ARG A 17 -6.50 11.21 -28.52
N ASP A 18 -6.81 10.72 -29.72
CA ASP A 18 -7.88 9.74 -29.97
C ASP A 18 -9.24 10.14 -29.36
N GLY A 19 -9.59 11.42 -29.45
CA GLY A 19 -10.83 11.98 -28.90
C GLY A 19 -10.86 12.09 -27.37
N ARG A 20 -9.79 11.72 -26.66
CA ARG A 20 -9.66 11.83 -25.21
C ARG A 20 -8.86 13.06 -24.81
N LYS A 21 -9.25 13.66 -23.69
CA LYS A 21 -8.54 14.78 -23.06
C LYS A 21 -7.53 14.24 -22.04
N LEU A 22 -6.26 14.55 -22.25
CA LEU A 22 -5.15 14.13 -21.43
C LEU A 22 -4.48 15.36 -20.79
N ALA A 23 -3.87 15.18 -19.63
CA ALA A 23 -3.07 16.19 -18.97
C ALA A 23 -1.59 15.97 -19.30
N LYS A 24 -0.96 16.90 -20.02
CA LYS A 24 0.49 16.92 -20.22
C LYS A 24 1.13 17.81 -19.17
N ILE A 25 2.04 17.23 -18.40
CA ILE A 25 2.78 17.90 -17.35
C ILE A 25 4.24 17.99 -17.77
N GLU A 26 4.80 19.19 -17.79
CA GLU A 26 6.22 19.46 -18.03
C GLU A 26 6.85 19.96 -16.74
N PHE A 27 8.02 19.43 -16.40
CA PHE A 27 8.69 19.71 -15.14
C PHE A 27 10.20 19.77 -15.31
N THR A 28 10.85 20.49 -14.41
CA THR A 28 12.29 20.46 -14.20
C THR A 28 12.60 19.84 -12.84
N TYR A 29 13.78 19.23 -12.75
CA TYR A 29 14.28 18.65 -11.53
C TYR A 29 15.75 19.03 -11.35
N THR A 30 16.05 19.70 -10.25
CA THR A 30 17.42 19.96 -9.81
C THR A 30 17.77 18.93 -8.75
N PRO A 31 18.52 17.86 -9.08
CA PRO A 31 18.84 16.84 -8.09
C PRO A 31 19.60 17.48 -6.92
N PRO A 32 19.27 17.11 -5.67
CA PRO A 32 20.04 17.57 -4.53
C PRO A 32 21.50 17.15 -4.71
N LYS A 33 22.43 17.98 -4.24
CA LYS A 33 23.85 17.61 -4.20
C LYS A 33 23.99 16.41 -3.26
N ILE A 34 24.10 15.22 -3.83
CA ILE A 34 24.36 14.01 -3.05
C ILE A 34 25.83 14.06 -2.64
N ASN A 35 26.06 14.26 -1.34
CA ASN A 35 27.37 14.01 -0.77
C ASN A 35 27.62 12.51 -0.89
N VAL A 36 28.60 12.11 -1.69
CA VAL A 36 29.00 10.71 -1.81
C VAL A 36 29.61 10.30 -0.49
N GLU A 37 28.83 9.58 0.32
CA GLU A 37 29.33 9.03 1.58
C GLU A 37 30.28 7.88 1.25
N VAL A 38 31.48 7.93 1.82
CA VAL A 38 32.49 6.88 1.70
C VAL A 38 32.41 6.03 2.95
N VAL A 39 31.87 4.81 2.83
CA VAL A 39 31.83 3.84 3.93
C VAL A 39 32.89 2.77 3.67
N ASN A 40 33.80 2.59 4.62
CA ASN A 40 34.92 1.64 4.51
C ASN A 40 35.80 1.86 3.26
N GLY A 41 36.09 3.12 2.91
CA GLY A 41 36.92 3.46 1.75
C GLY A 41 36.26 3.20 0.40
N ARG A 42 34.99 2.80 0.36
CA ARG A 42 34.21 2.61 -0.86
C ARG A 42 33.10 3.66 -0.94
N PRO A 43 32.92 4.33 -2.09
CA PRO A 43 31.78 5.22 -2.28
C PRO A 43 30.49 4.38 -2.26
N VAL A 44 29.61 4.65 -1.29
CA VAL A 44 28.31 4.01 -1.20
C VAL A 44 27.36 4.79 -2.10
N ARG A 45 27.14 4.27 -3.32
CA ARG A 45 26.18 4.83 -4.27
C ARG A 45 24.78 4.35 -3.92
N ARG A 46 24.10 5.02 -2.99
CA ARG A 46 22.71 4.67 -2.63
C ARG A 46 21.68 5.08 -3.70
N ASP A 47 21.93 6.13 -4.50
CA ASP A 47 20.92 6.67 -5.43
C ASP A 47 21.46 7.01 -6.83
N MET A 48 21.83 6.00 -7.62
CA MET A 48 22.36 6.24 -8.99
C MET A 48 21.31 6.67 -10.02
N HIS A 49 20.03 6.38 -9.79
CA HIS A 49 18.99 6.63 -10.80
C HIS A 49 18.40 8.05 -10.71
N MET A 50 18.14 8.55 -9.49
CA MET A 50 17.57 9.89 -9.28
C MET A 50 18.56 11.02 -9.57
N THR A 51 19.87 10.78 -9.41
CA THR A 51 20.92 11.79 -9.63
C THR A 51 21.10 12.20 -11.08
N LYS A 52 20.55 11.42 -12.00
CA LYS A 52 20.65 11.71 -13.43
C LYS A 52 19.45 12.46 -13.98
N MET A 53 18.36 12.68 -13.25
CA MET A 53 17.20 13.37 -13.85
C MET A 53 17.39 14.90 -13.84
N ARG A 54 17.02 15.57 -14.94
CA ARG A 54 16.98 17.05 -15.04
C ARG A 54 15.57 17.60 -15.22
N GLY A 55 14.63 16.73 -15.58
CA GLY A 55 13.26 17.13 -15.88
C GLY A 55 12.65 16.18 -16.89
N GLY A 56 11.62 16.67 -17.56
CA GLY A 56 10.96 15.92 -18.61
C GLY A 56 9.49 16.29 -18.68
N TRP A 57 8.71 15.36 -19.22
CA TRP A 57 7.27 15.48 -19.24
C TRP A 57 6.58 14.14 -19.07
N MET A 58 5.33 14.19 -18.65
CA MET A 58 4.44 13.03 -18.56
C MET A 58 3.05 13.39 -19.06
N VAL A 59 2.35 12.41 -19.60
CA VAL A 59 0.96 12.49 -20.07
C VAL A 59 0.11 11.57 -19.22
N LEU A 60 -0.90 12.14 -18.56
CA LEU A 60 -1.80 11.44 -17.66
C LEU A 60 -3.22 11.44 -18.22
N ASP A 61 -3.95 10.35 -18.03
CA ASP A 61 -5.37 10.24 -18.40
C ASP A 61 -6.26 10.43 -17.16
N PRO A 62 -6.95 11.58 -17.02
CA PRO A 62 -7.79 11.85 -15.85
C PRO A 62 -9.05 10.97 -15.79
N GLU A 63 -9.56 10.46 -16.91
CA GLU A 63 -10.71 9.55 -16.94
C GLU A 63 -10.34 8.13 -16.47
N ARG A 64 -9.04 7.81 -16.51
CA ARG A 64 -8.47 6.54 -16.05
C ARG A 64 -7.65 6.72 -14.78
N ASN A 65 -8.21 7.42 -13.79
CA ASN A 65 -7.59 7.62 -12.46
C ASN A 65 -6.17 8.23 -12.52
N TRP A 66 -5.95 9.20 -13.43
CA TRP A 66 -4.65 9.84 -13.62
C TRP A 66 -3.52 8.86 -14.01
N SER A 67 -3.88 7.79 -14.74
CA SER A 67 -2.92 6.79 -15.20
C SER A 67 -1.91 7.38 -16.20
N LEU A 68 -0.64 7.02 -16.02
CA LEU A 68 0.47 7.44 -16.88
C LEU A 68 0.36 6.78 -18.25
N GLN A 69 0.13 7.56 -19.32
CA GLN A 69 0.08 7.03 -20.68
C GLN A 69 1.47 7.05 -21.35
N GLU A 70 2.22 8.12 -21.10
CA GLU A 70 3.50 8.37 -21.77
C GLU A 70 4.36 9.28 -20.91
N SER A 71 5.67 9.09 -20.89
CA SER A 71 6.61 10.03 -20.29
C SER A 71 7.93 10.06 -21.04
N SER A 72 8.61 11.20 -21.01
CA SER A 72 10.00 11.33 -21.41
C SER A 72 10.76 12.01 -20.28
N LEU A 73 11.82 11.37 -19.79
CA LEU A 73 12.72 11.90 -18.78
C LEU A 73 14.01 12.37 -19.44
N ASP A 74 14.38 13.61 -19.19
CA ASP A 74 15.65 14.18 -19.64
C ASP A 74 16.71 13.89 -18.57
N LEU A 75 17.76 13.17 -18.96
CA LEU A 75 18.83 12.74 -18.09
C LEU A 75 20.11 13.60 -18.25
N VAL A 76 20.96 13.59 -17.22
CA VAL A 76 22.29 14.19 -17.21
C VAL A 76 23.14 13.46 -18.25
N GLY A 77 23.69 14.20 -19.21
CA GLY A 77 24.40 13.65 -20.36
C GLY A 77 23.64 13.80 -21.67
N GLY A 78 22.40 14.32 -21.64
CA GLY A 78 21.55 14.46 -22.83
C GLY A 78 20.82 13.17 -23.21
N GLU A 79 20.90 12.15 -22.35
CA GLU A 79 20.14 10.92 -22.46
C GLU A 79 18.64 11.19 -22.28
N LYS A 80 17.80 10.49 -23.04
CA LYS A 80 16.34 10.53 -22.88
C LYS A 80 15.81 9.13 -22.70
N ASN A 81 15.04 8.96 -21.63
CA ASN A 81 14.29 7.75 -21.38
C ASN A 81 12.81 8.01 -21.64
N THR A 82 12.24 7.33 -22.64
CA THR A 82 10.81 7.41 -22.96
C THR A 82 10.11 6.15 -22.50
N CYS A 83 9.00 6.30 -21.78
CA CYS A 83 8.14 5.21 -21.35
C CYS A 83 6.74 5.40 -21.95
N ILE A 84 6.17 4.35 -22.54
CA ILE A 84 4.79 4.30 -23.03
C ILE A 84 4.10 3.16 -22.31
N VAL A 85 2.92 3.43 -21.75
CA VAL A 85 2.13 2.44 -21.01
C VAL A 85 0.79 2.26 -21.69
N GLU A 86 0.51 1.04 -22.12
CA GLU A 86 -0.78 0.63 -22.65
C GLU A 86 -1.60 -0.04 -21.55
N TYR A 87 -2.88 0.29 -21.48
CA TYR A 87 -3.78 -0.24 -20.46
C TYR A 87 -4.87 -1.11 -21.07
N ALA A 88 -5.13 -2.25 -20.44
CA ALA A 88 -6.29 -3.09 -20.68
C ALA A 88 -7.26 -3.01 -19.50
N LYS A 89 -8.55 -3.23 -19.77
CA LYS A 89 -9.57 -3.30 -18.74
C LYS A 89 -9.58 -4.71 -18.14
N SER A 90 -9.41 -4.82 -16.83
CA SER A 90 -9.54 -6.09 -16.11
C SER A 90 -11.01 -6.53 -16.03
N ASP A 91 -11.24 -7.78 -15.62
CA ASP A 91 -12.58 -8.30 -15.33
C ASP A 91 -13.31 -7.50 -14.24
N SER A 92 -12.56 -6.90 -13.31
CA SER A 92 -13.09 -6.00 -12.27
C SER A 92 -13.41 -4.58 -12.78
N GLY A 93 -13.17 -4.31 -14.06
CA GLY A 93 -13.44 -3.03 -14.70
C GLY A 93 -12.39 -1.95 -14.47
N VAL A 94 -11.28 -2.28 -13.82
CA VAL A 94 -10.14 -1.38 -13.57
C VAL A 94 -9.18 -1.42 -14.74
N PHE A 95 -8.64 -0.27 -15.15
CA PHE A 95 -7.59 -0.22 -16.15
C PHE A 95 -6.25 -0.57 -15.52
N LEU A 96 -5.63 -1.65 -15.99
CA LEU A 96 -4.32 -2.11 -15.54
C LEU A 96 -3.30 -2.02 -16.68
N PRO A 97 -2.02 -1.74 -16.39
CA PRO A 97 -0.97 -1.79 -17.39
C PRO A 97 -0.94 -3.18 -18.03
N SER A 98 -1.12 -3.22 -19.35
CA SER A 98 -1.04 -4.44 -20.16
C SER A 98 0.28 -4.55 -20.89
N ARG A 99 0.89 -3.41 -21.24
CA ARG A 99 2.16 -3.34 -21.93
C ARG A 99 2.91 -2.09 -21.52
N VAL A 100 4.20 -2.22 -21.27
CA VAL A 100 5.10 -1.09 -21.00
C VAL A 100 6.26 -1.17 -21.99
N PHE A 101 6.48 -0.08 -22.70
CA PHE A 101 7.62 0.09 -23.57
C PHE A 101 8.54 1.15 -23.00
N GLU A 102 9.78 0.79 -22.76
CA GLU A 102 10.83 1.72 -22.34
C GLU A 102 11.85 1.82 -23.46
N LYS A 103 12.18 3.04 -23.88
CA LYS A 103 13.17 3.32 -24.92
C LYS A 103 14.21 4.29 -24.36
N ASP A 104 15.43 3.81 -24.26
CA ASP A 104 16.59 4.63 -23.93
C ASP A 104 17.39 4.93 -25.19
N ASN A 105 17.37 6.20 -25.63
CA ASN A 105 18.22 6.79 -26.67
C ASN A 105 18.62 5.89 -27.87
N ALA A 106 17.71 5.02 -28.31
CA ALA A 106 17.87 4.03 -29.38
C ALA A 106 18.84 2.85 -29.11
N VAL A 107 19.37 2.70 -27.89
CA VAL A 107 20.30 1.60 -27.54
C VAL A 107 19.59 0.43 -26.88
N SER A 108 18.60 0.69 -26.04
CA SER A 108 17.80 -0.38 -25.44
C SER A 108 16.32 -0.08 -25.52
N VAL A 109 15.56 -1.08 -25.96
CA VAL A 109 14.11 -1.10 -25.89
C VAL A 109 13.75 -2.27 -24.99
N TRP A 110 13.14 -1.99 -23.85
CA TRP A 110 12.56 -3.00 -22.98
C TRP A 110 11.06 -3.00 -23.20
N GLU A 111 10.51 -4.18 -23.42
CA GLU A 111 9.08 -4.38 -23.55
C GLU A 111 8.65 -5.37 -22.47
N VAL A 112 7.70 -4.96 -21.65
CA VAL A 112 7.10 -5.82 -20.63
C VAL A 112 5.62 -5.95 -20.95
N THR A 113 5.17 -7.18 -21.17
CA THR A 113 3.75 -7.50 -21.35
C THR A 113 3.23 -8.18 -20.10
N PHE A 114 2.09 -7.71 -19.61
CA PHE A 114 1.40 -8.27 -18.46
C PHE A 114 0.20 -9.08 -18.94
N SER A 115 0.08 -10.30 -18.42
CA SER A 115 -1.08 -11.18 -18.63
C SER A 115 -1.65 -11.58 -17.27
N ASP A 116 -2.94 -11.91 -17.23
CA ASP A 116 -3.63 -12.45 -16.06
C ASP A 116 -3.53 -11.58 -14.79
N LEU A 117 -3.57 -10.25 -14.97
CA LEU A 117 -3.56 -9.31 -13.85
C LEU A 117 -4.88 -9.35 -13.07
N THR A 118 -4.81 -9.85 -11.84
CA THR A 118 -5.94 -9.89 -10.91
C THR A 118 -5.73 -8.95 -9.73
N ILE A 119 -6.74 -8.16 -9.40
CA ILE A 119 -6.79 -7.41 -8.15
C ILE A 119 -7.40 -8.31 -7.09
N ARG A 120 -6.66 -8.58 -6.01
CA ARG A 120 -7.14 -9.34 -4.85
C ARG A 120 -6.59 -8.76 -3.56
N ASP A 121 -7.31 -8.97 -2.47
CA ASP A 121 -6.75 -8.77 -1.13
C ASP A 121 -5.70 -9.85 -0.88
N ILE A 122 -4.46 -9.42 -0.63
CA ILE A 122 -3.35 -10.33 -0.34
C ILE A 122 -3.25 -10.45 1.20
N PRO A 123 -3.46 -11.64 1.77
CA PRO A 123 -3.28 -11.86 3.20
C PRO A 123 -1.85 -11.53 3.64
N GLU A 124 -1.69 -10.89 4.81
CA GLU A 124 -0.36 -10.55 5.36
C GLU A 124 0.56 -11.78 5.51
N LYS A 125 -0.03 -12.96 5.77
CA LYS A 125 0.69 -14.23 5.84
C LYS A 125 1.44 -14.60 4.55
N GLU A 126 1.04 -14.10 3.38
CA GLU A 126 1.75 -14.33 2.12
C GLU A 126 3.04 -13.50 1.99
N PHE A 127 3.25 -12.51 2.88
CA PHE A 127 4.48 -11.70 2.96
C PHE A 127 5.48 -12.25 3.98
N THR A 128 5.38 -13.54 4.31
CA THR A 128 6.31 -14.22 5.21
C THR A 128 7.31 -15.05 4.40
N LEU A 129 8.55 -15.18 4.87
CA LEU A 129 9.53 -16.05 4.22
C LEU A 129 9.04 -17.50 4.18
N THR A 130 8.34 -17.91 5.23
CA THR A 130 7.73 -19.23 5.37
C THR A 130 6.66 -19.51 4.32
N ALA A 131 5.93 -18.50 3.82
CA ALA A 131 5.01 -18.67 2.68
C ALA A 131 5.73 -19.14 1.39
N TYR A 132 7.04 -18.88 1.29
CA TYR A 132 7.90 -19.29 0.18
C TYR A 132 8.86 -20.44 0.56
N GLY A 133 8.64 -21.10 1.70
CA GLY A 133 9.48 -22.22 2.16
C GLY A 133 10.85 -21.79 2.70
N LEU A 134 11.04 -20.51 3.04
CA LEU A 134 12.26 -19.98 3.61
C LEU A 134 12.11 -19.79 5.14
N PRO A 135 13.19 -19.94 5.93
CA PRO A 135 13.13 -19.72 7.37
C PRO A 135 12.98 -18.24 7.70
N GLU A 136 12.17 -17.91 8.71
CA GLU A 136 12.08 -16.54 9.23
C GLU A 136 13.39 -16.12 9.92
N PRO A 137 13.77 -14.83 9.86
CA PRO A 137 14.92 -14.35 10.61
C PRO A 137 14.64 -14.41 12.11
N MET A 138 15.66 -14.77 12.90
CA MET A 138 15.55 -14.78 14.35
C MET A 138 15.19 -13.38 14.87
N GLY A 139 14.17 -13.31 15.73
CA GLY A 139 13.74 -12.06 16.37
C GLY A 139 12.56 -11.34 15.70
N VAL A 140 12.04 -11.86 14.59
CA VAL A 140 10.78 -11.34 14.03
C VAL A 140 9.60 -11.85 14.88
N VAL A 141 9.05 -10.96 15.72
CA VAL A 141 7.82 -11.24 16.48
C VAL A 141 6.65 -10.68 15.69
N TRP A 142 5.95 -11.54 14.98
CA TRP A 142 4.70 -11.17 14.34
C TRP A 142 3.63 -10.91 15.40
N PRO A 143 2.84 -9.82 15.30
CA PRO A 143 1.74 -9.59 16.21
C PRO A 143 0.72 -10.71 16.05
N SER A 144 0.70 -11.65 17.00
CA SER A 144 -0.32 -12.69 17.00
C SER A 144 -1.68 -12.01 17.22
N PRO A 145 -2.69 -12.28 16.37
CA PRO A 145 -4.01 -11.69 16.56
C PRO A 145 -4.48 -11.99 17.98
N THR A 146 -4.80 -10.92 18.73
CA THR A 146 -5.24 -11.07 20.12
C THR A 146 -6.53 -11.88 20.12
N ARG A 147 -6.54 -13.02 20.83
CA ARG A 147 -7.65 -13.98 20.86
C ARG A 147 -8.83 -13.43 21.68
N TRP A 148 -9.50 -12.38 21.18
CA TRP A 148 -10.61 -11.67 21.84
C TRP A 148 -11.72 -12.62 22.31
N TYR A 149 -11.97 -13.69 21.56
CA TYR A 149 -12.97 -14.71 21.91
C TYR A 149 -12.69 -15.38 23.27
N LEU A 150 -11.43 -15.48 23.71
CA LEU A 150 -11.08 -16.01 25.02
C LEU A 150 -11.57 -15.08 26.14
N TRP A 151 -11.44 -13.77 25.96
CA TRP A 151 -11.93 -12.78 26.92
C TRP A 151 -13.45 -12.80 27.03
N ILE A 152 -14.15 -12.94 25.90
CA ILE A 152 -15.62 -13.09 25.90
C ILE A 152 -16.04 -14.39 26.57
N THR A 153 -15.36 -15.50 26.27
CA THR A 153 -15.66 -16.79 26.91
C THR A 153 -15.46 -16.71 28.42
N LEU A 154 -14.37 -16.07 28.85
CA LEU A 154 -14.08 -15.85 30.26
C LEU A 154 -15.16 -14.98 30.94
N ALA A 155 -15.58 -13.89 30.29
CA ALA A 155 -16.65 -13.02 30.80
C ALA A 155 -17.98 -13.76 30.91
N ALA A 156 -18.32 -14.58 29.91
CA ALA A 156 -19.54 -15.39 29.89
C ALA A 156 -19.55 -16.42 31.04
N VAL A 157 -18.44 -17.14 31.24
CA VAL A 157 -18.29 -18.08 32.36
C VAL A 157 -18.39 -17.36 33.70
N GLY A 158 -17.74 -16.19 33.84
CA GLY A 158 -17.82 -15.36 35.03
C GLY A 158 -19.26 -14.94 35.36
N ALA A 159 -20.04 -14.53 34.35
CA ALA A 159 -21.44 -14.15 34.52
C ALA A 159 -22.33 -15.32 34.96
N VAL A 160 -22.10 -16.53 34.41
CA VAL A 160 -22.83 -17.75 34.82
C VAL A 160 -22.54 -18.10 36.28
N VAL A 161 -21.27 -18.07 36.68
CA VAL A 161 -20.86 -18.34 38.06
C VAL A 161 -21.46 -17.31 39.01
N LEU A 162 -21.39 -16.01 38.65
CA LEU A 162 -21.97 -14.94 39.43
C LEU A 162 -23.49 -15.11 39.59
N GLY A 163 -24.19 -15.43 38.51
CA GLY A 163 -25.63 -15.73 38.54
C GLY A 163 -25.97 -16.91 39.47
N PHE A 164 -25.16 -17.97 39.46
CA PHE A 164 -25.33 -19.11 40.36
C PHE A 164 -25.13 -18.73 41.84
N VAL A 165 -24.11 -17.93 42.14
CA VAL A 165 -23.83 -17.43 43.49
C VAL A 165 -24.96 -16.54 43.98
N LEU A 166 -25.40 -15.56 43.18
CA LEU A 166 -26.50 -14.67 43.53
C LEU A 166 -27.81 -15.44 43.77
N ARG A 167 -28.12 -16.45 42.94
CA ARG A 167 -29.28 -17.33 43.14
C ARG A 167 -29.19 -18.09 44.47
N LYS A 168 -28.00 -18.58 44.83
CA LYS A 168 -27.78 -19.28 46.11
C LYS A 168 -27.95 -18.34 47.31
N LEU A 169 -27.49 -17.09 47.19
CA LEU A 169 -27.63 -16.07 48.22
C LEU A 169 -29.11 -15.63 48.38
N GLN A 170 -29.84 -15.39 47.29
CA GLN A 170 -31.26 -15.03 47.36
C GLN A 170 -32.10 -16.08 48.08
N ARG A 171 -31.82 -17.37 47.86
CA ARG A 171 -32.48 -18.47 48.59
C ARG A 171 -32.26 -18.42 50.10
N ARG A 172 -31.13 -17.88 50.58
CA ARG A 172 -30.86 -17.70 52.02
C ARG A 172 -31.62 -16.52 52.61
N TYR A 173 -31.96 -15.50 51.83
CA TYR A 173 -32.75 -14.36 52.29
C TYR A 173 -34.25 -14.64 52.30
N GLN A 174 -34.71 -15.59 51.47
CA GLN A 174 -36.11 -16.05 51.47
C GLN A 174 -36.42 -17.07 52.58
N THR A 175 -35.77 -16.95 53.74
CA THR A 175 -36.16 -17.71 54.93
C THR A 175 -37.64 -17.43 55.20
N PRO A 176 -38.48 -18.47 55.29
CA PRO A 176 -39.93 -18.33 55.24
C PRO A 176 -40.41 -17.35 56.31
N LYS A 177 -41.23 -16.36 55.89
CA LYS A 177 -42.03 -15.56 56.81
C LYS A 177 -42.72 -16.54 57.76
N ALA A 178 -42.41 -16.42 59.05
CA ALA A 178 -43.07 -17.19 60.09
C ALA A 178 -44.58 -17.07 59.88
N VAL A 179 -45.23 -18.22 59.74
CA VAL A 179 -46.69 -18.32 59.58
C VAL A 179 -47.31 -17.60 60.76
N GLU A 180 -48.00 -16.50 60.48
CA GLU A 180 -48.74 -15.72 61.47
C GLU A 180 -49.85 -16.62 62.03
N PRO A 181 -49.87 -16.91 63.35
CA PRO A 181 -50.84 -17.83 63.91
C PRO A 181 -52.25 -17.24 63.81
N ALA A 182 -53.16 -18.02 63.23
CA ALA A 182 -54.57 -17.67 63.10
C ALA A 182 -55.16 -17.37 64.50
N LYS A 183 -55.65 -16.15 64.69
CA LYS A 183 -56.43 -15.78 65.88
C LYS A 183 -57.79 -16.47 65.80
N GLN A 184 -58.08 -17.32 66.79
CA GLN A 184 -59.42 -17.80 67.12
C GLN A 184 -60.12 -16.80 68.04
#